data_AF-A0A0Q8DRV9-F1
#
_entry.id   AF-A0A0Q8DRV9-F1
#
_cell.length_a   1.000
_cell.length_b   1.000
_cell.length_c   1.000
_cell.angle_alpha   90.00
_cell.angle_beta   90.00
_cell.angle_gamma   90.00
#
_symmetry.space_group_name_H-M   'P 1'
#
loop_
_entity.id
_entity.type
_entity.pdbx_description
1 polymer ?
#
loop_
_entity_poly.entity_id
_entity_poly.type
_entity_poly.pdbx_seq_one_letter_code
_entity_poly.pdbx_strand_id
1 'polypeptide(L)'
;MKRFHIAMAVRDLAESIDDYSQRLDAQPSAVVAGKYAMWRTDLLNFSINQMPERAGQLRHIGFEDDLAEGFSSTTDVNGLVWESFCAKEQDLKIAEIYGVPVRSGRPPRESTSHS
;
A
#
# COMPACT_ATOMS: atom_id res chain seq x y z
N MET A 1 12.21 -0.29 12.18
CA MET A 1 11.80 1.13 12.13
C MET A 1 10.30 1.19 11.90
N LYS A 2 9.63 2.26 12.34
CA LYS A 2 8.20 2.48 12.09
C LYS A 2 7.99 3.48 10.95
N ARG A 3 7.21 3.10 9.94
CA ARG A 3 6.75 3.97 8.85
C ARG A 3 5.26 4.23 9.04
N PHE A 4 4.85 5.49 8.93
CA PHE A 4 3.44 5.82 9.13
C PHE A 4 2.62 5.26 7.97
N HIS A 5 1.59 4.48 8.29
CA HIS A 5 0.73 3.86 7.30
C HIS A 5 -0.56 4.66 7.14
N ILE A 6 -0.95 4.93 5.90
CA ILE A 6 -2.21 5.57 5.54
C ILE A 6 -2.84 4.78 4.39
N ALA A 7 -4.10 4.39 4.53
CA ALA A 7 -4.91 3.84 3.44
C ALA A 7 -6.14 4.71 3.18
N MET A 8 -6.33 5.07 1.92
CA MET A 8 -7.39 5.98 1.49
C MET A 8 -8.18 5.43 0.30
N ALA A 9 -9.49 5.65 0.33
CA ALA A 9 -10.35 5.38 -0.81
C ALA A 9 -10.24 6.50 -1.85
N VAL A 10 -10.12 6.14 -3.13
CA VAL A 10 -10.05 7.10 -4.25
C VAL A 10 -11.13 6.85 -5.29
N ARG A 11 -11.46 7.90 -6.06
CA ARG A 11 -12.49 7.82 -7.12
C ARG A 11 -12.01 7.05 -8.34
N ASP A 12 -10.85 7.43 -8.86
CA ASP A 12 -10.21 6.80 -10.00
C ASP A 12 -8.75 6.52 -9.66
N LEU A 13 -8.31 5.28 -9.85
CA LEU A 13 -6.97 4.87 -9.46
C LEU A 13 -5.89 5.50 -10.33
N ALA A 14 -6.10 5.61 -11.65
CA ALA A 14 -5.08 6.12 -12.57
C ALA A 14 -4.85 7.61 -12.34
N GLU A 15 -5.92 8.41 -12.29
CA GLU A 15 -5.83 9.84 -11.97
C GLU A 15 -5.13 10.07 -10.61
N SER A 16 -5.45 9.21 -9.63
CA SER A 16 -4.88 9.33 -8.29
C SER A 16 -3.40 8.91 -8.24
N ILE A 17 -2.99 7.90 -9.02
CA ILE A 17 -1.57 7.52 -9.13
C ILE A 17 -0.76 8.69 -9.67
N ASP A 18 -1.23 9.36 -10.72
CA ASP A 18 -0.53 10.50 -11.32
C ASP A 18 -0.39 11.66 -10.32
N ASP A 19 -1.48 12.05 -9.66
CA ASP A 19 -1.49 13.14 -8.66
C ASP A 19 -0.60 12.82 -7.45
N TYR A 20 -0.79 11.65 -6.81
CA TYR A 20 -0.01 11.32 -5.62
C TYR A 20 1.46 11.05 -5.94
N SER A 21 1.80 10.51 -7.12
CA SER A 21 3.20 10.35 -7.50
C SER A 21 3.90 11.70 -7.65
N GLN A 22 3.22 12.71 -8.18
CA GLN A 22 3.75 14.08 -8.25
C GLN A 22 3.93 14.68 -6.86
N ARG A 23 2.94 14.51 -5.96
CA ARG A 23 3.00 15.06 -4.59
C ARG A 23 4.06 14.41 -3.72
N LEU A 24 4.26 13.10 -3.90
CA LEU A 24 5.22 12.31 -3.14
C LEU A 24 6.62 12.30 -3.76
N ASP A 25 6.78 12.89 -4.96
CA ASP A 25 8.01 12.82 -5.75
C ASP A 25 8.54 11.39 -5.89
N ALA A 26 7.61 10.44 -6.07
CA ALA A 26 7.90 9.01 -6.05
C ALA A 26 6.87 8.22 -6.86
N GLN A 27 7.32 7.17 -7.55
CA GLN A 27 6.43 6.21 -8.19
C GLN A 27 5.91 5.18 -7.18
N PRO A 28 4.71 4.59 -7.41
CA PRO A 28 4.19 3.55 -6.52
C PRO A 28 5.11 2.33 -6.54
N SER A 29 5.46 1.81 -5.37
CA SER A 29 6.26 0.60 -5.19
C SER A 29 5.49 -0.68 -5.51
N ALA A 30 4.15 -0.63 -5.50
CA ALA A 30 3.28 -1.72 -5.91
C ALA A 30 2.01 -1.18 -6.58
N VAL A 31 1.62 -1.77 -7.71
CA VAL A 31 0.37 -1.44 -8.42
C VAL A 31 -0.37 -2.73 -8.79
N VAL A 32 -1.67 -2.77 -8.49
CA VAL A 32 -2.62 -3.75 -9.02
C VAL A 32 -3.64 -3.00 -9.85
N ALA A 33 -3.63 -3.22 -11.17
CA ALA A 33 -4.41 -2.44 -12.13
C ALA A 33 -5.90 -2.36 -11.75
N GLY A 34 -6.42 -1.13 -11.73
CA GLY A 34 -7.82 -0.82 -11.41
C GLY A 34 -8.24 -1.10 -9.95
N LYS A 35 -7.31 -1.49 -9.06
CA LYS A 35 -7.65 -1.89 -7.69
C LYS A 35 -6.86 -1.16 -6.61
N TYR A 36 -5.53 -1.10 -6.74
CA TYR A 36 -4.66 -0.71 -5.64
C TYR A 36 -3.34 -0.10 -6.11
N ALA A 37 -2.86 0.90 -5.39
CA ALA A 37 -1.49 1.38 -5.51
C ALA A 37 -0.91 1.72 -4.13
N MET A 38 0.41 1.57 -3.98
CA MET A 38 1.12 1.84 -2.74
C MET A 38 2.46 2.49 -3.01
N TRP A 39 2.81 3.47 -2.18
CA TRP A 39 4.11 4.10 -2.09
C TRP A 39 4.71 3.74 -0.74
N ARG A 40 5.98 3.34 -0.77
CA ARG A 40 6.74 3.03 0.44
C ARG A 40 8.03 3.83 0.38
N THR A 41 8.16 4.81 1.26
CA THR A 41 9.36 5.64 1.46
C THR A 41 10.00 5.29 2.81
N ASP A 42 11.01 6.04 3.22
CA ASP A 42 11.61 5.86 4.55
C ASP A 42 10.60 6.15 5.66
N LEU A 43 9.76 7.18 5.54
CA LEU A 43 8.86 7.59 6.62
C LEU A 43 7.39 7.20 6.42
N LEU A 44 6.99 6.90 5.17
CA LEU A 44 5.60 6.78 4.77
C LEU A 44 5.33 5.47 4.05
N ASN A 45 4.26 4.79 4.46
CA ASN A 45 3.58 3.75 3.73
C ASN A 45 2.19 4.25 3.36
N PHE A 46 2.06 4.81 2.16
CA PHE A 46 0.79 5.37 1.68
C PHE A 46 0.18 4.45 0.65
N SER A 47 -1.11 4.17 0.78
CA SER A 47 -1.82 3.33 -0.17
C SER A 47 -3.20 3.86 -0.50
N ILE A 48 -3.62 3.58 -1.73
CA ILE A 48 -4.93 3.94 -2.24
C ILE A 48 -5.60 2.73 -2.87
N ASN A 49 -6.92 2.68 -2.76
CA ASN A 49 -7.75 1.71 -3.44
C ASN A 49 -9.00 2.36 -4.02
N GLN A 50 -9.41 1.92 -5.22
CA GLN A 50 -10.53 2.53 -5.92
C GLN A 50 -11.87 2.14 -5.25
N MET A 51 -12.55 3.13 -4.69
CA MET A 51 -13.85 3.03 -4.02
C MET A 51 -14.60 4.35 -4.25
N PRO A 52 -15.21 4.56 -5.43
CA PRO A 52 -15.78 5.85 -5.82
C PRO A 52 -16.77 6.43 -4.81
N GLU A 53 -17.56 5.58 -4.17
CA GLU A 53 -18.56 5.93 -3.16
C GLU A 53 -17.96 6.42 -1.83
N ARG A 54 -16.66 6.21 -1.61
CA ARG A 54 -15.92 6.63 -0.42
C ARG A 54 -14.71 7.49 -0.75
N ALA A 55 -14.63 8.03 -1.96
CA ALA A 55 -13.49 8.81 -2.41
C ALA A 55 -13.12 9.95 -1.43
N GLY A 56 -11.83 10.06 -1.11
CA GLY A 56 -11.29 11.03 -0.16
C GLY A 56 -11.41 10.63 1.31
N GLN A 57 -12.03 9.49 1.63
CA GLN A 57 -12.11 9.00 3.01
C GLN A 57 -10.89 8.14 3.37
N LEU A 58 -10.38 8.36 4.58
CA LEU A 58 -9.48 7.42 5.23
C LEU A 58 -10.21 6.11 5.51
N ARG A 59 -9.55 4.99 5.25
CA ARG A 59 -10.05 3.65 5.61
C ARG A 59 -9.43 3.17 6.92
N HIS A 60 -8.12 3.32 7.05
CA HIS A 60 -7.34 3.04 8.25
C HIS A 60 -6.00 3.77 8.16
N ILE A 61 -5.38 3.95 9.31
CA ILE A 61 -3.99 4.40 9.45
C ILE A 61 -3.21 3.37 10.27
N GLY A 62 -1.94 3.59 10.52
CA GLY A 62 -1.17 2.61 11.28
C GLY A 62 0.33 2.80 11.24
N PHE A 63 1.04 1.72 11.52
CA PHE A 63 2.48 1.63 11.31
C PHE A 63 2.85 0.34 10.58
N GLU A 64 3.65 0.49 9.52
CA GLU A 64 4.53 -0.59 9.11
C GLU A 64 5.72 -0.60 10.07
N ASP A 65 5.91 -1.68 10.83
CA ASP A 65 6.98 -1.83 11.81
C ASP A 65 7.81 -3.08 11.49
N ASP A 66 9.11 -2.90 11.28
CA ASP A 66 10.04 -4.00 11.02
C ASP A 66 10.12 -5.01 12.18
N LEU A 67 9.70 -4.61 13.40
CA LEU A 67 9.68 -5.46 14.59
C LEU A 67 8.30 -6.09 14.87
N ALA A 68 7.29 -5.80 14.05
CA ALA A 68 5.97 -6.40 14.25
C ALA A 68 5.99 -7.91 13.98
N GLU A 69 5.52 -8.68 14.95
CA GLU A 69 5.23 -10.11 14.81
C GLU A 69 3.74 -10.27 14.51
N GLY A 70 3.35 -10.27 13.24
CA GLY A 70 1.93 -10.39 12.90
C GLY A 70 1.29 -9.09 12.44
N PHE A 71 0.10 -9.26 11.88
CA PHE A 71 -0.83 -8.19 11.62
C PHE A 71 -1.78 -8.02 12.82
N SER A 72 -1.88 -6.80 13.33
CA SER A 72 -2.84 -6.44 14.38
C SER A 72 -3.67 -5.23 13.97
N SER A 73 -4.87 -5.12 14.56
CA SER A 73 -5.76 -3.98 14.35
C SER A 73 -6.43 -3.58 15.65
N THR A 74 -6.52 -2.27 15.89
CA THR A 74 -7.26 -1.65 17.00
C THR A 74 -8.06 -0.46 16.48
N THR A 75 -8.96 0.08 17.30
CA THR A 75 -9.70 1.30 16.99
C THR A 75 -9.35 2.36 18.02
N ASP A 76 -9.05 3.58 17.58
CA ASP A 76 -8.75 4.68 18.48
C ASP A 76 -10.00 5.33 19.09
N VAL A 77 -9.80 6.34 19.94
CA VAL A 77 -10.87 7.07 20.62
C VAL A 77 -11.80 7.85 19.68
N ASN A 78 -11.41 8.03 18.40
CA ASN A 78 -12.20 8.70 17.38
C ASN A 78 -12.92 7.72 16.45
N GLY A 79 -12.77 6.41 16.67
CA GLY A 79 -13.35 5.38 15.82
C GLY A 79 -12.52 5.06 14.57
N LEU A 80 -11.29 5.57 14.46
CA LEU A 80 -10.42 5.27 13.33
C LEU A 80 -9.68 3.95 13.57
N VAL A 81 -9.66 3.10 12.54
CA VAL A 81 -8.93 1.83 12.59
C VAL A 81 -7.43 2.08 12.44
N TRP A 82 -6.68 1.50 13.36
CA TRP A 82 -5.21 1.46 13.38
C TRP A 82 -4.73 0.06 13.08
N GLU A 83 -3.78 -0.07 12.17
CA GLU A 83 -3.14 -1.35 11.81
C GLU A 83 -1.64 -1.32 12.16
N SER A 84 -1.10 -2.45 12.61
CA SER A 84 0.34 -2.62 12.81
C SER A 84 0.77 -3.95 12.21
N PHE A 85 1.77 -3.91 11.34
CA PHE A 85 2.24 -5.07 10.57
C PHE A 85 3.66 -4.87 10.07
N CYS A 86 4.32 -5.96 9.64
CA CYS A 86 5.58 -5.86 8.93
C CYS A 86 5.36 -5.74 7.40
N ALA A 87 6.37 -5.28 6.65
CA ALA A 87 6.29 -5.09 5.20
C ALA A 87 5.88 -6.39 4.45
N LYS A 88 6.37 -7.54 4.91
CA LYS A 88 6.08 -8.85 4.31
C LYS A 88 4.59 -9.21 4.41
N GLU A 89 3.95 -8.91 5.54
CA GLU A 89 2.54 -9.22 5.75
C GLU A 89 1.63 -8.36 4.90
N GLN A 90 1.96 -7.07 4.76
CA GLN A 90 1.23 -6.21 3.86
C GLN A 90 1.37 -6.69 2.41
N ASP A 91 2.57 -7.08 1.99
CA ASP A 91 2.83 -7.62 0.65
C ASP A 91 1.99 -8.88 0.35
N LEU A 92 1.83 -9.77 1.34
CA LEU A 92 0.97 -10.96 1.24
C LEU A 92 -0.51 -10.59 1.16
N LYS A 93 -0.97 -9.66 2.02
CA LYS A 93 -2.36 -9.19 1.99
C LYS A 93 -2.75 -8.50 0.68
N ILE A 94 -1.84 -7.74 0.08
CA ILE A 94 -2.08 -7.10 -1.23
C ILE A 94 -2.35 -8.18 -2.28
N ALA A 95 -1.51 -9.22 -2.31
CA ALA A 95 -1.66 -10.34 -3.24
C ALA A 95 -2.97 -11.11 -3.03
N GLU A 96 -3.35 -11.33 -1.77
CA GLU A 96 -4.59 -12.01 -1.40
C GLU A 96 -5.85 -11.22 -1.78
N ILE A 97 -5.88 -9.91 -1.47
CA ILE A 97 -7.10 -9.08 -1.59
C ILE A 97 -7.27 -8.53 -3.01
N TYR A 98 -6.19 -8.02 -3.60
CA TYR A 98 -6.26 -7.29 -4.87
C TYR A 98 -5.74 -8.12 -6.05
N GLY A 99 -4.79 -9.01 -5.79
CA GLY A 99 -4.07 -9.81 -6.78
C GLY A 99 -2.58 -9.45 -6.86
N VAL A 100 -1.85 -10.10 -7.74
CA VAL A 100 -0.38 -9.96 -7.83
C VAL A 100 0.01 -8.55 -8.28
N PRO A 101 0.76 -7.78 -7.45
CA PRO A 101 1.16 -6.43 -7.83
C PRO A 101 2.37 -6.42 -8.76
N VAL A 102 2.37 -5.47 -9.69
CA VAL A 102 3.57 -5.04 -10.42
C VAL A 102 4.37 -4.13 -9.48
N ARG A 103 5.66 -4.43 -9.28
CA ARG A 103 6.54 -3.65 -8.40
C ARG A 103 7.55 -2.86 -9.22
N SER A 104 7.65 -1.57 -8.95
CA SER A 104 8.74 -0.75 -9.47
C SER A 104 10.01 -1.05 -8.64
N GLY A 105 11.11 -1.43 -9.31
CA GLY A 105 12.41 -1.65 -8.64
C GLY A 105 12.90 -3.11 -8.53
N ARG A 106 12.22 -4.11 -9.09
CA ARG A 106 12.85 -5.40 -9.41
C ARG A 106 12.41 -5.83 -10.80
N PRO A 107 13.31 -5.99 -11.79
CA PRO A 107 12.91 -6.70 -13.00
C PRO A 107 12.37 -8.08 -12.59
N PRO A 108 11.43 -8.66 -13.35
CA PRO A 108 11.14 -10.08 -13.21
C PRO A 108 12.49 -10.81 -13.23
N ARG A 109 12.72 -11.76 -12.33
CA ARG A 109 13.80 -12.71 -12.59
C ARG A 109 13.37 -13.45 -13.85
N GLU A 110 13.89 -13.03 -15.00
CA GLU A 110 13.92 -13.90 -16.16
C GLU A 110 14.61 -15.17 -15.70
N SER A 111 13.86 -16.26 -15.71
CA SER A 111 14.39 -17.60 -15.58
C SER A 111 15.17 -17.93 -16.86
N THR A 112 16.34 -17.31 -17.02
CA THR A 112 17.31 -17.67 -18.04
C THR A 112 18.42 -18.46 -17.38
N SER A 113 18.38 -19.78 -17.59
CA SER A 113 19.48 -20.68 -18.02
C SER A 113 18.99 -22.11 -17.77
N HIS A 114 18.63 -22.89 -18.79
CA HIS A 114 19.57 -23.59 -19.68
C HIS A 114 20.71 -24.27 -18.90
N SER A 115 20.51 -25.54 -18.59
CA SER A 115 21.45 -26.64 -18.86
C SER A 115 20.65 -27.93 -18.94
#